data_AF-A0A560UP87-F1
#
_entry.id   AF-A0A560UP87-F1
#
_cell.length_a   1.000
_cell.length_b   1.000
_cell.length_c   1.000
_cell.angle_alpha   90.00
_cell.angle_beta   90.00
_cell.angle_gamma   90.00
#
_symmetry.space_group_name_H-M   'P 1'
#
loop_
_entity.id
_entity.type
_entity.pdbx_description
1 polymer ?
#
loop_
_entity_poly.entity_id
_entity_poly.type
_entity_poly.pdbx_seq_one_letter_code
_entity_poly.pdbx_strand_id
1 'polypeptide(L)'
;MKSSSAVAATLARRVDGIVFEIVLENGLRCEVIGVPFEHRGRTFAVHPSNRAGLKVVADYAVSEVETGRRIPRVAAFTIDDARDAAILEIDAVSDADWLKLFPLLTRRAATKT
;
A
#
# COMPACT_ATOMS: atom_id res chain seq x y z
N MET A 1 -36.45 -10.45 -20.75
CA MET A 1 -35.82 -9.24 -20.18
C MET A 1 -34.39 -9.61 -19.84
N LYS A 2 -33.39 -9.11 -20.59
CA LYS A 2 -31.98 -9.28 -20.25
C LYS A 2 -31.51 -7.99 -19.59
N SER A 3 -31.46 -7.96 -18.27
CA SER A 3 -30.84 -6.86 -17.54
C SER A 3 -29.34 -6.98 -17.70
N SER A 4 -28.78 -6.25 -18.66
CA SER A 4 -27.34 -5.99 -18.72
C SER A 4 -27.04 -5.07 -17.54
N SER A 5 -26.41 -5.62 -16.50
CA SER A 5 -25.80 -4.81 -15.46
C SER A 5 -24.61 -4.10 -16.09
N ALA A 6 -24.81 -2.85 -16.49
CA ALA A 6 -23.70 -1.98 -16.85
C ALA A 6 -22.87 -1.78 -15.57
N VAL A 7 -21.65 -2.31 -15.55
CA VAL A 7 -20.67 -1.98 -14.51
C VAL A 7 -20.48 -0.47 -14.58
N ALA A 8 -20.94 0.25 -13.56
CA ALA A 8 -20.76 1.69 -13.48
C ALA A 8 -19.26 1.98 -13.53
N ALA A 9 -18.81 2.66 -14.58
CA ALA A 9 -17.41 3.04 -14.70
C ALA A 9 -17.08 4.05 -13.60
N THR A 10 -16.12 3.71 -12.74
CA THR A 10 -15.57 4.67 -11.79
C THR A 10 -14.93 5.82 -12.57
N LEU A 11 -15.34 7.06 -12.29
CA LEU A 11 -14.78 8.23 -12.95
C LEU A 11 -13.28 8.35 -12.61
N ALA A 12 -12.49 8.78 -13.60
CA ALA A 12 -11.10 9.10 -13.36
C ALA A 12 -10.99 10.22 -12.32
N ARG A 13 -10.14 10.01 -11.31
CA ARG A 13 -9.81 11.00 -10.29
C ARG A 13 -8.31 11.28 -10.26
N ARG A 14 -7.94 12.53 -10.00
CA ARG A 14 -6.54 12.89 -9.75
C ARG A 14 -6.14 12.46 -8.35
N VAL A 15 -4.90 11.99 -8.23
CA VAL A 15 -4.26 11.56 -6.98
C VAL A 15 -2.79 11.95 -7.01
N ASP A 16 -2.20 12.09 -5.83
CA ASP A 16 -0.75 12.13 -5.70
C ASP A 16 -0.14 10.75 -5.98
N GLY A 17 1.12 10.73 -6.37
CA GLY A 17 1.89 9.52 -6.63
C GLY A 17 3.26 9.58 -5.96
N ILE A 18 3.72 8.43 -5.48
CA ILE A 18 5.05 8.26 -4.90
C ILE A 18 5.77 7.09 -5.55
N VAL A 19 7.06 7.26 -5.87
CA VAL A 19 7.94 6.20 -6.35
C VAL A 19 8.76 5.69 -5.17
N PHE A 20 8.79 4.38 -4.95
CA PHE A 20 9.49 3.76 -3.82
C PHE A 20 9.85 2.30 -4.12
N GLU A 21 10.75 1.72 -3.32
CA GLU A 21 11.09 0.30 -3.43
C GLU A 21 10.19 -0.55 -2.54
N ILE A 22 9.71 -1.68 -3.06
CA ILE A 22 9.12 -2.74 -2.25
C ILE A 22 10.06 -3.93 -2.10
N VAL A 23 9.89 -4.68 -1.01
CA VAL A 23 10.55 -5.98 -0.81
C VAL A 23 9.62 -7.09 -1.26
N LEU A 24 10.06 -7.86 -2.25
CA LEU A 24 9.36 -9.05 -2.75
C LEU A 24 9.53 -10.23 -1.80
N GLU A 25 8.69 -11.25 -1.93
CA GLU A 25 8.73 -12.46 -1.09
C GLU A 25 10.07 -13.21 -1.18
N ASN A 26 10.77 -13.09 -2.32
CA ASN A 26 12.10 -13.66 -2.54
C ASN A 26 13.26 -12.77 -2.02
N GLY A 27 12.95 -11.68 -1.30
CA GLY A 27 13.93 -10.75 -0.76
C GLY A 27 14.51 -9.76 -1.78
N LEU A 28 14.15 -9.88 -3.07
CA LEU A 28 14.54 -8.88 -4.06
C LEU A 28 13.76 -7.58 -3.84
N ARG A 29 14.34 -6.48 -4.33
CA ARG A 29 13.71 -5.17 -4.33
C ARG A 29 13.27 -4.81 -5.73
N CYS A 30 12.14 -4.13 -5.85
CA CYS A 30 11.74 -3.49 -7.09
C CYS A 30 11.10 -2.13 -6.84
N GLU A 31 11.39 -1.20 -7.75
CA GLU A 31 10.75 0.11 -7.77
C GLU A 31 9.30 -0.01 -8.25
N VAL A 32 8.40 0.69 -7.56
CA VAL A 32 6.98 0.79 -7.92
C VAL A 32 6.50 2.22 -7.73
N ILE A 33 5.40 2.55 -8.41
CA ILE A 33 4.62 3.77 -8.14
C ILE A 33 3.35 3.40 -7.37
N GLY A 34 3.02 4.19 -6.36
CA GLY A 34 1.81 4.01 -5.55
C GLY A 34 1.14 5.32 -5.17
N VAL A 35 -0.09 5.22 -4.65
CA VAL A 35 -0.86 6.35 -4.11
C VAL A 35 -0.61 6.43 -2.60
N PRO A 36 0.05 7.51 -2.10
CA PRO A 36 0.44 7.59 -0.70
C PRO A 36 -0.73 7.91 0.22
N PHE A 37 -0.61 7.49 1.47
CA PHE A 37 -1.42 7.96 2.60
C PHE A 37 -0.61 7.90 3.91
N GLU A 38 -0.94 8.77 4.85
CA GLU A 38 -0.32 8.77 6.17
C GLU A 38 -1.20 8.02 7.17
N HIS A 39 -0.57 7.18 8.01
CA HIS A 39 -1.25 6.53 9.13
C HIS A 39 -0.25 6.23 10.26
N ARG A 40 -0.65 6.40 11.52
CA ARG A 40 0.21 6.20 12.71
C ARG A 40 1.63 6.80 12.58
N GLY A 41 1.72 8.00 12.00
CA GLY A 41 2.97 8.76 11.86
C GLY A 41 3.94 8.24 10.78
N ARG A 42 3.47 7.40 9.87
CA ARG A 42 4.24 6.83 8.75
C ARG A 42 3.52 7.00 7.43
N THR A 43 4.27 6.91 6.34
CA THR A 43 3.72 6.93 4.98
C THR A 43 3.64 5.52 4.42
N PHE A 44 2.45 5.17 3.96
CA PHE A 44 2.16 3.94 3.23
C PHE A 44 1.73 4.30 1.81
N ALA A 45 1.82 3.36 0.88
CA ALA A 45 1.35 3.56 -0.47
C ALA A 45 0.61 2.33 -0.99
N VAL A 46 -0.53 2.58 -1.63
CA VAL A 46 -1.30 1.58 -2.36
C VAL A 46 -0.69 1.42 -3.75
N HIS A 47 -0.36 0.21 -4.16
CA HIS A 47 0.23 -0.07 -5.47
C HIS A 47 -0.32 -1.39 -6.05
N PRO A 48 -0.24 -1.60 -7.38
CA PRO A 48 -0.58 -2.89 -7.97
C PRO A 48 0.22 -4.01 -7.31
N SER A 49 -0.44 -5.11 -7.02
CA SER A 49 0.21 -6.31 -6.47
C SER A 49 1.15 -6.92 -7.51
N ASN A 50 2.34 -7.31 -7.04
CA ASN A 50 3.37 -7.96 -7.86
C ASN A 50 3.32 -9.49 -7.75
N ARG A 51 2.20 -10.06 -7.25
CA ARG A 51 2.03 -11.51 -7.15
C ARG A 51 2.03 -12.11 -8.57
N ALA A 52 2.96 -13.03 -8.83
CA ALA A 52 3.15 -13.63 -10.14
C ALA A 52 1.95 -14.53 -10.51
N GLY A 53 1.24 -14.18 -11.58
CA GLY A 53 0.11 -14.93 -12.10
C GLY A 53 -0.69 -14.13 -13.13
N LEU A 54 -1.32 -14.81 -14.09
CA LEU A 54 -2.11 -14.24 -15.19
C LEU A 54 -3.11 -13.18 -14.68
N LYS A 55 -2.76 -11.90 -14.84
CA LYS A 55 -3.55 -10.75 -14.33
C LYS A 55 -4.80 -10.55 -15.18
N VAL A 56 -5.88 -11.22 -14.84
CA VAL A 56 -7.23 -10.87 -15.35
C VAL A 56 -7.87 -9.78 -14.47
N VAL A 57 -7.39 -9.62 -13.22
CA VAL A 57 -7.83 -8.56 -12.31
C VAL A 57 -6.62 -8.04 -11.54
N ALA A 58 -6.44 -6.71 -11.48
CA ALA A 58 -5.42 -6.10 -10.64
C ALA A 58 -5.90 -6.12 -9.18
N ASP A 59 -5.24 -6.89 -8.32
CA ASP A 59 -5.32 -6.70 -6.87
C ASP A 59 -4.34 -5.59 -6.47
N TYR A 60 -4.76 -4.75 -5.52
CA TYR A 60 -3.93 -3.73 -4.91
C TYR A 60 -3.35 -4.26 -3.59
N ALA A 61 -2.09 -3.92 -3.36
CA ALA A 61 -1.36 -4.15 -2.13
C ALA A 61 -1.03 -2.80 -1.47
N VAL A 62 -0.68 -2.85 -0.19
CA VAL A 62 -0.16 -1.70 0.54
C VAL A 62 1.19 -2.04 1.12
N SER A 63 2.13 -1.12 0.96
CA SER A 63 3.47 -1.23 1.54
C SER A 63 3.85 0.07 2.24
N GLU A 64 4.65 -0.04 3.30
CA GLU A 64 5.26 1.11 3.94
C GLU A 64 6.37 1.66 3.04
N VAL A 65 6.34 2.98 2.80
CA VAL A 65 7.19 3.63 1.79
C VAL A 65 8.66 3.57 2.16
N GLU A 66 8.99 3.72 3.44
CA GLU A 66 10.38 3.84 3.89
C GLU A 66 11.14 2.52 3.85
N THR A 67 10.50 1.40 4.19
CA THR A 67 11.14 0.07 4.23
C THR A 67 10.74 -0.82 3.06
N GLY A 68 9.68 -0.49 2.33
CA GLY A 68 9.12 -1.32 1.27
C GLY A 68 8.39 -2.57 1.77
N ARG A 69 8.13 -2.65 3.09
CA ARG A 69 7.47 -3.82 3.69
C ARG A 69 5.98 -3.80 3.39
N ARG A 70 5.49 -4.91 2.84
CA ARG A 70 4.06 -5.12 2.55
C ARG A 70 3.26 -5.33 3.83
N ILE A 71 2.09 -4.69 3.91
CA ILE A 71 1.09 -4.97 4.94
C ILE A 71 0.42 -6.32 4.62
N PRO A 72 0.42 -7.28 5.56
CA PRO A 72 -0.18 -8.60 5.33
C PRO A 72 -1.69 -8.50 5.18
N ARG A 73 -2.30 -9.53 4.57
CA ARG A 73 -3.77 -9.67 4.41
C ARG A 73 -4.49 -8.56 3.64
N VAL A 74 -3.75 -7.64 3.02
CA VAL A 74 -4.32 -6.65 2.09
C VAL A 74 -4.30 -7.19 0.66
N ALA A 75 -5.50 -7.47 0.14
CA ALA A 75 -5.76 -7.75 -1.26
C ALA A 75 -7.17 -7.23 -1.60
N ALA A 76 -7.24 -6.14 -2.37
CA ALA A 76 -8.50 -5.51 -2.75
C ALA A 76 -8.49 -5.07 -4.22
N PHE A 77 -9.67 -4.85 -4.79
CA PHE A 77 -9.83 -4.50 -6.21
C PHE A 77 -9.86 -3.00 -6.47
N THR A 78 -9.88 -2.17 -5.42
CA THR A 78 -9.81 -0.72 -5.53
C THR A 78 -8.73 -0.16 -4.61
N ILE A 79 -8.25 1.05 -4.93
CA ILE A 79 -7.26 1.76 -4.12
C ILE A 79 -7.81 2.06 -2.72
N ASP A 80 -9.08 2.49 -2.66
CA ASP A 80 -9.71 2.89 -1.40
C ASP A 80 -9.96 1.67 -0.50
N ASP A 81 -10.46 0.55 -1.03
CA ASP A 81 -10.64 -0.69 -0.26
C ASP A 81 -9.29 -1.24 0.26
N ALA A 82 -8.21 -1.13 -0.53
CA ALA A 82 -6.89 -1.55 -0.11
C ALA A 82 -6.34 -0.68 1.03
N ARG A 83 -6.55 0.64 0.95
CA ARG A 83 -6.19 1.57 2.03
C ARG A 83 -6.96 1.24 3.30
N ASP A 84 -8.27 1.08 3.20
CA ASP A 84 -9.13 0.86 4.37
C ASP A 84 -8.81 -0.48 5.04
N ALA A 85 -8.59 -1.54 4.24
CA ALA A 85 -8.11 -2.83 4.76
C ALA A 85 -6.74 -2.72 5.44
N ALA A 86 -5.82 -1.94 4.88
CA ALA A 86 -4.51 -1.73 5.48
C ALA A 86 -4.59 -0.96 6.81
N ILE A 87 -5.46 0.04 6.92
CA ILE A 87 -5.69 0.78 8.16
C ILE A 87 -6.20 -0.17 9.26
N LEU A 88 -7.15 -1.05 8.95
CA LEU A 88 -7.64 -2.05 9.90
C LEU A 88 -6.53 -2.97 10.40
N GLU A 89 -5.67 -3.44 9.51
CA GLU A 89 -4.52 -4.29 9.84
C GLU A 89 -3.47 -3.55 10.68
N ILE A 90 -3.22 -2.28 10.39
CA ILE A 90 -2.30 -1.43 11.14
C ILE A 90 -2.82 -1.11 12.55
N ASP A 91 -4.13 -0.84 12.68
CA ASP A 91 -4.78 -0.51 13.94
C ASP A 91 -4.96 -1.73 14.85
N ALA A 92 -5.01 -2.94 14.27
CA ALA A 92 -5.02 -4.18 15.03
C ALA A 92 -3.70 -4.43 15.80
N VAL A 93 -2.60 -3.75 15.43
CA VAL A 93 -1.32 -3.85 16.14
C VAL A 93 -1.34 -2.97 17.39
N SER A 94 -1.10 -3.57 18.56
CA SER A 94 -0.97 -2.84 19.82
C SER A 94 0.12 -1.76 19.73
N ASP A 95 0.00 -0.63 20.45
CA ASP A 95 1.06 0.39 20.49
C ASP A 95 2.43 -0.18 20.90
N ALA A 96 2.42 -1.13 21.84
CA ALA A 96 3.64 -1.77 22.33
C ALA A 96 4.33 -2.60 21.24
N ASP A 97 3.57 -3.34 20.44
CA ASP A 97 4.13 -4.14 19.34
C ASP A 97 4.45 -3.28 18.12
N TRP A 98 3.68 -2.22 17.90
CA TRP A 98 3.95 -1.21 16.88
C TRP A 98 5.35 -0.61 17.07
N LEU A 99 5.69 -0.18 18.29
CA LEU A 99 7.00 0.37 18.62
C LEU A 99 8.15 -0.64 18.45
N LYS A 100 7.89 -1.95 18.54
CA LYS A 100 8.89 -3.00 18.28
C LYS A 100 9.10 -3.23 16.79
N LEU A 101 8.02 -3.26 16.02
CA LEU A 101 8.05 -3.47 14.57
C LEU A 101 8.65 -2.26 13.85
N PHE A 102 8.36 -1.09 14.40
CA PHE A 102 8.64 0.20 13.84
C PHE A 102 9.21 1.13 14.92
N PRO A 103 10.41 0.83 15.46
CA PRO A 103 11.08 1.76 16.35
C PRO A 103 11.14 3.11 15.65
N LEU A 104 10.87 4.18 16.40
CA LEU A 104 10.90 5.54 15.88
C LEU A 104 12.13 5.66 14.99
N LEU A 105 11.92 5.85 13.68
CA LEU A 105 13.03 6.16 12.81
C LEU A 105 13.54 7.48 13.36
N THR A 106 14.65 7.43 14.08
CA THR A 106 15.36 8.63 14.49
C THR A 106 15.57 9.36 13.18
N ARG A 107 14.84 10.48 12.99
CA ARG A 107 14.91 11.35 11.81
C ARG A 107 16.34 11.28 11.29
N ARG A 108 16.58 10.58 10.18
CA ARG A 108 17.87 10.71 9.51
C ARG A 108 17.94 12.19 9.18
N ALA A 109 18.92 12.84 9.80
CA ALA A 109 19.10 14.28 9.74
C ALA A 109 18.92 14.72 8.29
N ALA A 110 18.07 15.73 8.09
CA ALA A 110 17.93 16.39 6.82
C ALA A 110 19.33 16.72 6.30
N THR A 111 19.77 16.03 5.25
CA THR A 111 20.98 16.40 4.54
C THR A 111 20.69 17.73 3.87
N LYS A 112 21.10 18.80 4.52
CA LYS A 112 21.18 20.15 3.95
C LYS A 112 21.98 20.05 2.66
N THR A 113 21.41 20.47 1.54
CA THR A 113 22.14 20.93 0.36
C THR A 113 21.72 22.36 0.12
#